data_AF-A0A7S3UVL6-F1
#
_entry.id   AF-A0A7S3UVL6-F1
#
_cell.length_a   1.000
_cell.length_b   1.000
_cell.length_c   1.000
_cell.angle_alpha   90.00
_cell.angle_beta   90.00
_cell.angle_gamma   90.00
#
_symmetry.space_group_name_H-M   'P 1'
#
loop_
_entity.id
_entity.type
_entity.pdbx_description
1 polymer ?
#
loop_
_entity_poly.entity_id
_entity_poly.type
_entity_poly.pdbx_seq_one_letter_code
_entity_poly.pdbx_strand_id
1 'polypeptide(L)'
;AAAVAPVVPLRGGAAGASFVNQYNLQKYILYCAQQTNGGLRDKPGKGRDFYHTCYNLSGLSVAQHVLAERPVVFGDPSNLLEPTHPIFNIRMDKAYAALRYFSLQSNDHNDLISERNGVP
;
A
#
# COMPACT_ATOMS: atom_id res chain seq x y z
N ALA A 1 -36.90 24.14 2.04
CA ALA A 1 -36.86 23.78 3.47
C ALA A 1 -35.76 22.75 3.67
N ALA A 2 -34.79 23.08 4.52
CA ALA A 2 -33.63 22.26 4.80
C ALA A 2 -34.00 21.01 5.61
N ALA A 3 -33.42 19.87 5.27
CA ALA A 3 -33.22 18.78 6.22
C ALA A 3 -31.72 18.65 6.43
N VAL A 4 -31.24 19.35 7.47
CA VAL A 4 -29.89 19.22 8.01
C VAL A 4 -29.79 17.80 8.57
N ALA A 5 -28.96 16.96 7.96
CA ALA A 5 -28.61 15.67 8.52
C ALA A 5 -27.94 15.89 9.90
N PRO A 6 -28.27 15.09 10.92
CA PRO A 6 -27.85 15.35 12.29
C PRO A 6 -26.32 15.28 12.40
N VAL A 7 -25.76 16.31 13.03
CA VAL A 7 -24.37 16.34 13.50
C VAL A 7 -24.24 15.29 14.60
N VAL A 8 -23.59 14.16 14.28
CA VAL A 8 -23.20 13.18 15.30
C VAL A 8 -22.05 13.79 16.12
N PRO A 9 -22.16 13.87 17.45
CA PRO A 9 -21.17 14.53 18.27
C PRO A 9 -19.88 13.71 18.37
N LEU A 10 -18.75 14.36 18.11
CA LEU A 10 -17.41 13.85 18.32
C LEU A 10 -17.13 13.70 19.81
N ARG A 11 -16.78 12.49 20.29
CA ARG A 11 -15.96 12.32 21.51
C ARG A 11 -15.43 10.88 21.69
N GLY A 12 -14.10 10.78 21.71
CA GLY A 12 -13.30 9.60 22.09
C GLY A 12 -11.97 9.63 21.35
N GLY A 13 -10.88 10.01 22.01
CA GLY A 13 -9.64 10.50 21.37
C GLY A 13 -8.72 9.45 20.73
N ALA A 14 -7.62 9.99 20.16
CA ALA A 14 -6.45 9.34 19.53
C ALA A 14 -6.59 8.91 18.06
N ALA A 15 -5.54 9.23 17.29
CA ALA A 15 -5.26 8.94 15.86
C ALA A 15 -6.19 9.58 14.80
N GLY A 16 -5.60 10.38 13.91
CA GLY A 16 -6.29 11.23 12.94
C GLY A 16 -7.20 10.49 11.98
N ALA A 17 -8.36 11.10 11.69
CA ALA A 17 -9.26 10.63 10.65
C ALA A 17 -8.50 10.53 9.31
N SER A 18 -8.43 9.33 8.75
CA SER A 18 -7.86 9.09 7.42
C SER A 18 -8.60 9.93 6.37
N PHE A 19 -7.85 10.64 5.53
CA PHE A 19 -8.39 11.40 4.39
C PHE A 19 -8.97 10.49 3.29
N VAL A 20 -8.74 9.17 3.38
CA VAL A 20 -9.28 8.15 2.47
C VAL A 20 -10.22 7.23 3.25
N ASN A 21 -11.37 6.89 2.64
CA ASN A 21 -12.23 5.82 3.13
C ASN A 21 -11.66 4.45 2.70
N GLN A 22 -11.03 3.74 3.65
CA GLN A 22 -10.40 2.43 3.42
C GLN A 22 -11.35 1.41 2.79
N TYR A 23 -12.55 1.23 3.36
CA TYR A 23 -13.50 0.22 2.89
C TYR A 23 -13.97 0.47 1.46
N ASN A 24 -14.23 1.71 1.08
CA ASN A 24 -14.67 2.02 -0.27
C ASN A 24 -13.57 1.81 -1.31
N LEU A 25 -12.31 2.07 -0.95
CA LEU A 25 -11.17 1.75 -1.82
C LEU A 25 -11.02 0.24 -2.01
N GLN A 26 -11.11 -0.55 -0.92
CA GLN A 26 -11.06 -2.01 -1.02
C GLN A 26 -12.21 -2.57 -1.87
N LYS A 27 -13.44 -2.08 -1.66
CA LYS A 27 -14.62 -2.45 -2.47
C LYS A 27 -14.41 -2.14 -3.94
N TYR A 28 -13.90 -0.95 -4.28
CA TYR A 28 -13.65 -0.61 -5.68
C TYR A 28 -12.65 -1.56 -6.32
N ILE A 29 -11.54 -1.85 -5.65
CA ILE A 29 -10.51 -2.74 -6.19
C ILE A 29 -11.07 -4.16 -6.39
N LEU A 30 -11.76 -4.70 -5.38
CA LEU A 30 -12.29 -6.07 -5.42
C LEU A 30 -13.46 -6.22 -6.40
N TYR A 31 -14.37 -5.24 -6.50
CA TYR A 31 -15.54 -5.36 -7.37
C TYR A 31 -15.34 -4.83 -8.79
N CYS A 32 -14.54 -3.77 -8.98
CA CYS A 32 -14.45 -3.06 -10.26
C CYS A 32 -13.16 -3.38 -11.02
N ALA A 33 -12.05 -3.54 -10.30
CA ALA A 33 -10.72 -3.64 -10.91
C ALA A 33 -10.30 -5.08 -11.24
N GLN A 34 -10.89 -6.11 -10.63
CA GLN A 34 -10.54 -7.50 -10.93
C GLN A 34 -11.03 -7.95 -12.32
N GLN A 35 -10.28 -8.86 -12.96
CA GLN A 35 -10.72 -9.62 -14.13
C GLN A 35 -10.90 -11.10 -13.76
N THR A 36 -11.95 -11.72 -14.32
CA THR A 36 -12.30 -13.12 -14.04
C THR A 36 -11.22 -14.11 -14.45
N ASN A 37 -10.40 -13.77 -15.44
CA ASN A 37 -9.27 -14.57 -15.91
C ASN A 37 -7.92 -14.14 -15.30
N GLY A 38 -7.94 -13.37 -14.20
CA GLY A 38 -6.76 -12.88 -13.49
C GLY A 38 -6.28 -11.50 -13.92
N GLY A 39 -5.46 -10.86 -13.07
CA GLY A 39 -4.99 -9.48 -13.25
C GLY A 39 -6.02 -8.41 -12.87
N LEU A 40 -5.56 -7.17 -12.74
CA LEU A 40 -6.40 -6.02 -12.46
C LEU A 40 -6.27 -4.93 -13.55
N ARG A 41 -7.29 -4.08 -13.63
CA ARG A 41 -7.45 -3.01 -14.62
C ARG A 41 -7.67 -1.67 -13.94
N ASP A 42 -7.63 -0.59 -14.73
CA ASP A 42 -8.02 0.76 -14.34
C ASP A 42 -9.47 0.83 -13.82
N LYS A 43 -10.42 0.48 -14.70
CA LYS A 43 -11.87 0.58 -14.45
C LYS A 43 -12.66 -0.40 -15.34
N PRO A 44 -13.96 -0.62 -15.07
CA PRO A 44 -14.82 -1.41 -15.96
C PRO A 44 -14.74 -1.00 -17.43
N GLY A 45 -14.67 -1.99 -18.32
CA GLY A 45 -14.55 -1.78 -19.77
C GLY A 45 -13.12 -1.51 -20.26
N LYS A 46 -12.10 -1.50 -19.39
CA LYS A 46 -10.68 -1.46 -19.79
C LYS A 46 -10.01 -2.83 -19.66
N GLY A 47 -8.95 -3.04 -20.45
CA GLY A 47 -8.12 -4.24 -20.39
C GLY A 47 -7.28 -4.28 -19.11
N ARG A 48 -6.86 -5.47 -18.70
CA ARG A 48 -5.87 -5.66 -17.63
C ARG A 48 -4.45 -5.42 -18.15
N ASP A 49 -3.57 -5.00 -17.26
CA ASP A 49 -2.14 -4.96 -17.50
C ASP A 49 -1.36 -5.10 -16.18
N PHE A 50 -0.04 -5.24 -16.28
CA PHE A 50 0.83 -5.41 -15.11
C PHE A 50 0.93 -4.15 -14.25
N TYR A 51 0.82 -2.96 -14.86
CA TYR A 51 0.88 -1.69 -14.14
C TYR A 51 -0.32 -1.55 -13.19
N HIS A 52 -1.54 -1.72 -13.70
CA HIS A 52 -2.76 -1.65 -12.91
C HIS A 52 -2.86 -2.82 -11.94
N THR A 53 -2.38 -4.01 -12.31
CA THR A 53 -2.27 -5.13 -11.36
C THR A 53 -1.41 -4.75 -10.15
N CYS A 54 -0.21 -4.23 -10.40
CA CYS A 54 0.70 -3.79 -9.34
C CYS A 54 0.05 -2.72 -8.46
N TYR A 55 -0.39 -1.60 -9.05
CA TYR A 55 -0.84 -0.46 -8.26
C TYR A 55 -2.21 -0.65 -7.60
N ASN A 56 -3.11 -1.48 -8.15
CA ASN A 56 -4.32 -1.86 -7.42
C ASN A 56 -3.97 -2.71 -6.19
N LEU A 57 -3.06 -3.70 -6.31
CA LEU A 57 -2.67 -4.53 -5.16
C LEU A 57 -1.90 -3.71 -4.10
N SER A 58 -1.02 -2.80 -4.52
CA SER A 58 -0.36 -1.84 -3.62
C SER A 58 -1.38 -0.96 -2.90
N GLY A 59 -2.35 -0.40 -3.61
CA GLY A 59 -3.41 0.43 -3.03
C GLY A 59 -4.32 -0.37 -2.08
N LEU A 60 -4.61 -1.63 -2.40
CA LEU A 60 -5.36 -2.54 -1.53
C LEU A 60 -4.60 -2.80 -0.23
N SER A 61 -3.31 -3.10 -0.31
CA SER A 61 -2.43 -3.28 0.85
C SER A 61 -2.38 -2.01 1.71
N VAL A 62 -2.20 -0.82 1.12
CA VAL A 62 -2.22 0.45 1.87
C VAL A 62 -3.56 0.66 2.58
N ALA A 63 -4.68 0.40 1.89
CA ALA A 63 -6.02 0.54 2.46
C ALA A 63 -6.28 -0.44 3.63
N GLN A 64 -5.61 -1.59 3.64
CA GLN A 64 -5.71 -2.57 4.71
C GLN A 64 -4.85 -2.20 5.92
N HIS A 65 -3.61 -1.70 5.71
CA HIS A 65 -2.59 -1.64 6.77
C HIS A 65 -2.24 -0.23 7.27
N VAL A 66 -2.18 0.78 6.40
CA VAL A 66 -1.50 2.04 6.72
C VAL A 66 -2.40 3.03 7.45
N LEU A 67 -3.71 2.96 7.20
CA LEU A 67 -4.66 3.97 7.66
C LEU A 67 -5.41 3.54 8.95
N ALA A 68 -5.01 2.42 9.56
CA ALA A 68 -5.56 1.89 10.81
C ALA A 68 -4.47 1.24 11.68
N GLU A 69 -4.67 1.17 13.00
CA GLU A 69 -3.72 0.54 13.92
C GLU A 69 -3.55 -0.97 13.70
N ARG A 70 -4.55 -1.61 13.12
CA ARG A 70 -4.57 -3.04 12.78
C ARG A 70 -5.07 -3.22 11.35
N PRO A 71 -4.73 -4.33 10.68
CA PRO A 71 -5.24 -4.60 9.35
C PRO A 71 -6.76 -4.62 9.32
N VAL A 72 -7.34 -3.84 8.42
CA VAL A 72 -8.79 -3.81 8.15
C VAL A 72 -9.03 -4.49 6.81
N VAL A 73 -9.76 -5.61 6.80
CA VAL A 73 -10.00 -6.39 5.59
C VAL A 73 -11.49 -6.37 5.25
N PHE A 74 -11.80 -5.99 4.01
CA PHE A 74 -13.15 -6.08 3.47
C PHE A 74 -13.40 -7.46 2.84
N GLY A 75 -14.49 -8.12 3.23
CA GLY A 75 -14.90 -9.40 2.68
C GLY A 75 -14.19 -10.59 3.34
N ASP A 76 -13.75 -11.55 2.51
CA ASP A 76 -13.09 -12.76 2.98
C ASP A 76 -11.73 -12.42 3.64
N PRO A 77 -11.39 -13.01 4.80
CA PRO A 77 -10.06 -12.85 5.41
C PRO A 77 -8.89 -13.20 4.48
N SER A 78 -9.11 -14.06 3.48
CA SER A 78 -8.10 -14.40 2.46
C SER A 78 -7.73 -13.22 1.55
N ASN A 79 -8.49 -12.12 1.58
CA ASN A 79 -8.16 -10.89 0.85
C ASN A 79 -7.00 -10.11 1.46
N LEU A 80 -6.53 -10.49 2.66
CA LEU A 80 -5.41 -9.83 3.32
C LEU A 80 -4.13 -9.96 2.48
N LEU A 81 -3.56 -8.81 2.10
CA LEU A 81 -2.27 -8.74 1.43
C LEU A 81 -1.16 -8.46 2.44
N GLU A 82 0.08 -8.75 2.05
CA GLU A 82 1.27 -8.29 2.80
C GLU A 82 1.38 -6.75 2.77
N PRO A 83 1.88 -6.11 3.85
CA PRO A 83 2.01 -4.66 3.92
C PRO A 83 3.11 -4.13 2.98
N THR A 84 2.77 -3.14 2.17
CA THR A 84 3.72 -2.40 1.32
C THR A 84 4.23 -1.14 2.03
N HIS A 85 5.50 -0.80 1.84
CA HIS A 85 6.10 0.40 2.38
C HIS A 85 5.52 1.64 1.68
N PRO A 86 4.93 2.61 2.42
CA PRO A 86 4.18 3.71 1.81
C PRO A 86 5.02 4.62 0.93
N ILE A 87 6.34 4.65 1.14
CA ILE A 87 7.28 5.46 0.33
C ILE A 87 7.88 4.66 -0.84
N PHE A 88 8.24 3.39 -0.64
CA PHE A 88 9.04 2.62 -1.60
C PHE A 88 8.21 1.65 -2.45
N ASN A 89 6.95 1.42 -2.07
CA ASN A 89 6.04 0.47 -2.70
C ASN A 89 6.64 -0.94 -2.90
N ILE A 90 7.37 -1.41 -1.90
CA ILE A 90 7.86 -2.79 -1.77
C ILE A 90 7.45 -3.32 -0.41
N ARG A 91 7.42 -4.65 -0.22
CA ARG A 91 7.04 -5.26 1.06
C ARG A 91 7.90 -4.72 2.20
N MET A 92 7.27 -4.42 3.35
CA MET A 92 7.92 -3.75 4.48
C MET A 92 9.19 -4.46 4.97
N ASP A 93 9.17 -5.79 5.08
CA ASP A 93 10.33 -6.60 5.46
C ASP A 93 11.51 -6.44 4.48
N LYS A 94 11.24 -6.32 3.17
CA LYS A 94 12.25 -6.12 2.14
C LYS A 94 12.83 -4.71 2.18
N ALA A 95 11.98 -3.70 2.40
CA ALA A 95 12.44 -2.34 2.61
C ALA A 95 13.39 -2.24 3.81
N TYR A 96 12.98 -2.80 4.95
CA TYR A 96 13.82 -2.79 6.15
C TYR A 96 15.10 -3.61 6.02
N ALA A 97 15.03 -4.77 5.34
CA ALA A 97 16.23 -5.57 5.05
C ALA A 97 17.24 -4.79 4.22
N ALA A 98 16.79 -4.10 3.15
CA ALA A 98 17.65 -3.28 2.32
C ALA A 98 18.24 -2.09 3.10
N LEU A 99 17.39 -1.32 3.79
CA LEU A 99 17.82 -0.17 4.59
C LEU A 99 18.85 -0.58 5.65
N ARG A 100 18.61 -1.68 6.36
CA ARG A 100 19.55 -2.20 7.36
C ARG A 100 20.88 -2.60 6.71
N TYR A 101 20.84 -3.34 5.61
CA TYR A 101 22.04 -3.80 4.91
C TYR A 101 22.92 -2.62 4.47
N PHE A 102 22.34 -1.65 3.76
CA PHE A 102 23.08 -0.49 3.25
C PHE A 102 23.46 0.51 4.35
N SER A 103 22.73 0.56 5.47
CA SER A 103 23.10 1.44 6.61
C SER A 103 24.41 1.06 7.30
N LEU A 104 24.85 -0.19 7.13
CA LEU A 104 26.09 -0.70 7.71
C LEU A 104 27.30 -0.53 6.78
N GLN A 105 27.06 -0.11 5.54
CA GLN A 105 28.11 0.05 4.53
C GLN A 105 28.65 1.48 4.56
N SER A 106 29.90 1.64 4.14
CA SER A 106 30.46 2.98 3.95
C SER A 106 29.74 3.66 2.78
N ASN A 107 29.34 4.90 3.00
CA ASN A 107 28.85 5.79 1.94
C ASN A 107 29.96 6.72 1.43
N ASP A 108 31.22 6.50 1.84
CA ASP A 108 32.35 7.28 1.35
C ASP A 108 32.63 6.96 -0.12
N HIS A 109 32.85 8.00 -0.91
CA HIS A 109 33.11 7.85 -2.33
C HIS A 109 34.31 6.92 -2.58
N ASN A 110 35.41 7.08 -1.83
CA ASN A 110 36.63 6.31 -2.06
C ASN A 110 36.43 4.82 -1.79
N ASP A 111 35.65 4.47 -0.77
CA ASP A 111 35.33 3.08 -0.43
C ASP A 111 34.53 2.42 -1.57
N LEU A 112 33.52 3.11 -2.12
CA LEU A 112 32.66 2.60 -3.19
C LEU A 112 33.39 2.36 -4.53
N ILE A 113 34.39 3.19 -4.87
CA ILE A 113 35.23 2.98 -6.06
C ILE A 113 36.38 2.02 -5.80
N SER A 114 36.86 1.90 -4.56
CA SER A 114 37.91 0.92 -4.21
C SER A 114 37.41 -0.52 -4.34
N GLU A 115 36.17 -0.81 -3.91
CA GLU A 115 35.55 -2.14 -4.09
C GLU A 115 35.28 -2.48 -5.56
N ARG A 116 35.09 -1.46 -6.43
CA ARG A 116 34.92 -1.66 -7.88
C ARG A 116 36.24 -1.95 -8.61
N ASN A 117 37.38 -1.54 -8.03
CA ASN A 117 38.72 -1.74 -8.58
C ASN A 117 39.46 -2.94 -7.97
N GLY A 118 38.85 -3.63 -7.00
CA GLY A 118 39.29 -4.93 -6.49
C GLY A 118 38.68 -6.06 -7.32
N VAL A 119 39.44 -6.55 -8.30
CA VAL A 119 39.41 -7.96 -8.76
C VAL A 119 39.49 -8.86 -7.51
N PRO A 120 39.03 -10.13 -7.51
CA PRO A 120 39.59 -11.09 -6.55
C PRO A 120 41.12 -11.02 -6.49
#